data_AF-A0A6L5F7D9-F1
#
_entry.id   AF-A0A6L5F7D9-F1
#
_cell.length_a   1.000
_cell.length_b   1.000
_cell.length_c   1.000
_cell.angle_alpha   90.00
_cell.angle_beta   90.00
_cell.angle_gamma   90.00
#
_symmetry.space_group_name_H-M   'P 1'
#
loop_
_entity.id
_entity.type
_entity.pdbx_description
1 polymer ?
#
loop_
_entity_poly.entity_id
_entity_poly.type
_entity_poly.pdbx_seq_one_letter_code
_entity_poly.pdbx_strand_id
1 'polypeptide(L)'
;MRIPRLGVILSVIVIVVVGAAFLTNIVPYRQIVEQKASVEEARNTLTDLEAENMRLEEHLLALNTPEELERLAREKLGYVRPGEIAYVVVDPPEVPGQVQTEVEETPEEEPEGVVDGFWEFLTGEDLFS
;
A
#
# COMPACT_ATOMS: atom_id res chain seq x y z
N MET A 1 25.34 63.03 -45.05
CA MET A 1 25.16 62.46 -43.69
C MET A 1 25.59 61.00 -43.74
N ARG A 2 26.83 60.68 -43.35
CA ARG A 2 27.35 59.30 -43.36
C ARG A 2 26.82 58.62 -42.11
N ILE A 3 25.79 57.81 -42.24
CA ILE A 3 25.33 56.94 -41.15
C ILE A 3 26.55 56.10 -40.74
N PRO A 4 27.05 56.17 -39.50
CA PRO A 4 28.19 55.37 -39.11
C PRO A 4 27.74 53.92 -39.27
N ARG A 5 28.45 53.15 -40.10
CA ARG A 5 28.14 51.75 -40.41
C ARG A 5 27.93 50.92 -39.12
N LEU A 6 28.60 51.34 -38.04
CA LEU A 6 28.42 50.91 -36.67
C LEU A 6 26.99 51.06 -36.12
N GLY A 7 26.29 52.17 -36.37
CA GLY A 7 24.93 52.38 -35.90
C GLY A 7 23.91 51.45 -36.58
N VAL A 8 24.13 51.13 -37.85
CA VAL A 8 23.31 50.16 -38.58
C VAL A 8 23.56 48.74 -38.05
N ILE A 9 24.83 48.37 -37.84
CA ILE A 9 25.19 47.06 -37.29
C ILE A 9 24.60 46.89 -35.88
N LEU A 10 24.68 47.92 -35.03
CA LEU A 10 24.15 47.88 -33.68
C LEU A 10 22.62 47.78 -33.67
N SER A 11 21.94 48.49 -34.58
CA SER A 11 20.49 48.35 -34.78
C SER A 11 20.08 46.94 -35.21
N VAL A 12 20.82 46.34 -36.15
CA VAL A 12 20.55 44.95 -36.60
C VAL A 12 20.74 43.96 -35.45
N ILE A 13 21.81 44.11 -34.66
CA ILE A 13 22.07 43.25 -33.49
C ILE A 13 20.92 43.38 -32.47
N VAL A 14 20.48 44.59 -32.16
CA VAL A 14 19.35 44.82 -31.24
C VAL A 14 18.09 44.15 -31.76
N ILE A 15 17.77 44.28 -33.04
CA ILE A 15 16.60 43.65 -33.66
C ILE A 15 16.68 42.11 -33.57
N VAL A 16 17.86 41.54 -33.84
CA VAL A 16 18.07 40.08 -33.76
C VAL A 16 17.94 39.58 -32.32
N VAL A 17 18.52 40.28 -31.35
CA VAL A 17 18.43 39.91 -29.92
C VAL A 17 16.99 40.00 -29.42
N VAL A 18 16.27 41.07 -29.77
CA VAL A 18 14.86 41.25 -29.42
C VAL A 18 14.02 40.14 -30.08
N GLY A 19 14.22 39.89 -31.38
CA GLY A 19 13.55 38.81 -32.10
C GLY A 19 13.78 37.45 -31.44
N ALA A 20 15.02 37.09 -31.13
CA ALA A 20 15.35 35.84 -30.46
C ALA A 20 14.70 35.72 -29.07
N ALA A 21 14.67 36.82 -28.29
CA ALA A 21 13.98 36.87 -27.00
C ALA A 21 12.46 36.66 -27.11
N PHE A 22 11.83 37.18 -28.17
CA PHE A 22 10.43 36.92 -28.48
C PHE A 22 10.18 35.47 -28.91
N LEU A 23 11.03 34.88 -29.75
CA LEU A 23 10.91 33.47 -30.14
C LEU A 23 11.07 32.52 -28.93
N THR A 24 11.90 32.87 -27.95
CA THR A 24 12.12 32.06 -26.75
C THR A 24 10.91 32.12 -25.81
N ASN A 25 10.16 33.22 -25.82
CA ASN A 25 8.98 33.45 -24.96
C ASN A 25 7.68 32.79 -25.43
N ILE A 26 7.66 32.10 -26.59
CA ILE A 26 6.45 31.42 -27.10
C ILE A 26 6.21 30.07 -26.40
N VAL A 27 7.17 29.56 -25.65
CA VAL A 27 7.15 28.19 -25.11
C VAL A 27 6.50 28.00 -23.73
N PRO A 28 6.41 28.96 -22.77
CA PRO A 28 6.02 28.61 -21.40
C PRO A 28 4.50 28.46 -21.21
N TYR A 29 3.70 28.45 -22.28
CA TYR A 29 2.24 28.26 -22.14
C TYR A 29 1.83 26.80 -22.00
N ARG A 30 2.64 25.84 -22.48
CA ARG A 30 2.26 24.42 -22.41
C ARG A 30 2.48 23.80 -21.04
N GLN A 31 3.51 24.24 -20.32
CA GLN A 31 3.84 23.70 -18.99
C GLN A 31 2.82 24.06 -17.90
N ILE A 32 2.06 25.16 -18.07
CA ILE A 32 1.04 25.59 -17.10
C ILE A 32 -0.24 24.74 -17.21
N VAL A 33 -0.52 24.16 -18.37
CA VAL A 33 -1.70 23.32 -18.59
C VAL A 33 -1.48 21.90 -18.08
N GLU A 34 -0.29 21.32 -18.32
CA GLU A 34 0.08 20.00 -17.80
C GLU A 34 0.19 19.97 -16.27
N GLN A 35 0.68 21.04 -15.64
CA GLN A 35 0.74 21.13 -14.17
C GLN A 35 -0.64 21.22 -13.51
N LYS A 36 -1.66 21.73 -14.20
CA LYS A 36 -3.02 21.78 -13.66
C LYS A 36 -3.71 20.43 -13.74
N ALA A 37 -3.53 19.73 -14.86
CA ALA A 37 -4.10 18.40 -15.05
C ALA A 37 -3.56 17.41 -14.00
N SER A 38 -2.25 17.42 -13.73
CA SER A 38 -1.66 16.52 -12.72
C SER A 38 -2.11 16.84 -11.29
N VAL A 39 -2.32 18.12 -10.96
CA VAL A 39 -2.85 18.53 -9.65
C VAL A 39 -4.32 18.16 -9.49
N GLU A 40 -5.11 18.28 -10.55
CA GLU A 40 -6.53 17.90 -10.55
C GLU A 40 -6.71 16.39 -10.41
N GLU A 41 -5.93 15.61 -11.16
CA GLU A 41 -5.91 14.14 -11.06
C GLU A 41 -5.51 13.68 -9.66
N ALA A 42 -4.43 14.23 -9.09
CA ALA A 42 -3.98 13.87 -7.74
C ALA A 42 -5.03 14.21 -6.66
N ARG A 43 -5.78 15.31 -6.82
CA ARG A 43 -6.87 15.70 -5.90
C ARG A 43 -8.07 14.75 -5.99
N ASN A 44 -8.43 14.33 -7.19
CA ASN A 44 -9.51 13.35 -7.38
C ASN A 44 -9.15 12.03 -6.70
N THR A 45 -7.93 11.53 -6.93
CA THR A 45 -7.44 10.31 -6.27
C THR A 45 -7.45 10.42 -4.75
N LEU A 46 -7.04 11.57 -4.18
CA LEU A 46 -7.11 11.77 -2.73
C LEU A 46 -8.54 11.72 -2.21
N THR A 47 -9.47 12.36 -2.90
CA THR A 47 -10.89 12.40 -2.50
C THR A 47 -11.50 10.99 -2.52
N ASP A 48 -11.20 10.20 -3.54
CA ASP A 48 -11.68 8.82 -3.65
C ASP A 48 -11.10 7.93 -2.54
N LEU A 49 -9.80 8.06 -2.25
CA LEU A 49 -9.15 7.32 -1.17
C LEU A 49 -9.69 7.70 0.21
N GLU A 50 -9.94 8.99 0.47
CA GLU A 50 -10.53 9.45 1.73
C GLU A 50 -11.94 8.89 1.92
N ALA A 51 -12.76 8.87 0.86
CA ALA A 51 -14.10 8.29 0.90
C ALA A 51 -14.08 6.78 1.17
N GLU A 52 -13.14 6.05 0.55
CA GLU A 52 -12.97 4.62 0.80
C GLU A 52 -12.49 4.34 2.23
N ASN A 53 -11.56 5.15 2.73
CA ASN A 53 -11.05 5.02 4.09
C ASN A 53 -12.17 5.25 5.12
N MET A 54 -12.98 6.30 4.96
CA MET A 54 -14.15 6.54 5.79
C MET A 54 -15.12 5.35 5.79
N ARG A 55 -15.41 4.78 4.62
CA ARG A 55 -16.28 3.59 4.51
C ARG A 55 -15.69 2.40 5.25
N LEU A 56 -14.38 2.17 5.12
CA LEU A 56 -13.69 1.08 5.81
C LEU A 56 -13.67 1.29 7.34
N GLU A 57 -13.47 2.52 7.81
CA GLU A 57 -13.57 2.86 9.23
C GLU A 57 -14.98 2.64 9.77
N GLU A 58 -16.03 3.05 9.03
CA GLU A 58 -17.42 2.78 9.41
C GLU A 58 -17.70 1.27 9.46
N HIS A 59 -17.16 0.50 8.52
CA HIS A 59 -17.26 -0.96 8.54
C HIS A 59 -16.51 -1.55 9.74
N LEU A 60 -15.30 -1.07 10.04
CA LEU A 60 -14.55 -1.53 11.21
C LEU A 60 -15.28 -1.19 12.51
N LEU A 61 -15.94 -0.04 12.60
CA LEU A 61 -16.76 0.32 13.76
C LEU A 61 -18.03 -0.53 13.85
N ALA A 62 -18.65 -0.86 12.71
CA ALA A 62 -19.81 -1.74 12.67
C ALA A 62 -19.46 -3.19 13.02
N LEU A 63 -18.24 -3.65 12.70
CA LEU A 63 -17.78 -5.02 12.96
C LEU A 63 -17.04 -5.18 14.31
N ASN A 64 -16.39 -4.15 14.83
CA ASN A 64 -15.63 -4.20 16.09
C ASN A 64 -16.39 -3.53 17.24
N THR A 65 -17.53 -4.09 17.63
CA THR A 65 -18.06 -3.79 18.96
C THR A 65 -17.10 -4.38 20.01
N PRO A 66 -16.92 -3.73 21.17
CA PRO A 66 -16.02 -4.23 22.21
C PRO A 66 -16.39 -5.65 22.67
N GLU A 67 -17.65 -6.03 22.58
CA GLU A 67 -18.13 -7.39 22.86
C GLU A 67 -17.62 -8.44 21.85
N GLU A 68 -17.61 -8.11 20.56
CA GLU A 68 -17.10 -9.02 19.51
C GLU A 68 -15.58 -9.16 19.58
N LEU A 69 -14.88 -8.08 19.90
CA LEU A 69 -13.44 -8.11 20.14
C LEU A 69 -13.09 -8.96 21.36
N GLU A 70 -13.86 -8.83 22.45
CA GLU A 70 -13.70 -9.65 23.66
C GLU A 70 -14.02 -11.13 23.39
N ARG A 71 -15.02 -11.42 22.55
CA ARG A 71 -15.34 -12.79 22.09
C ARG A 71 -14.18 -13.39 21.30
N LEU A 72 -13.63 -12.66 20.33
CA LEU A 72 -12.52 -13.13 19.52
C LEU A 72 -11.23 -13.33 20.34
N ALA A 73 -10.96 -12.40 21.27
CA ALA A 73 -9.86 -12.48 22.22
C ALA A 73 -9.94 -13.73 23.11
N ARG A 74 -11.15 -14.09 23.58
CA ARG A 74 -11.38 -15.33 24.35
C ARG A 74 -11.22 -16.58 23.48
N GLU A 75 -11.83 -16.57 22.30
CA GLU A 75 -11.90 -17.76 21.44
C GLU A 75 -10.55 -18.09 20.78
N LYS A 76 -9.82 -17.07 20.30
CA LYS A 76 -8.58 -17.26 19.54
C LYS A 76 -7.32 -17.10 20.37
N LEU A 77 -7.35 -16.25 21.41
CA LEU A 77 -6.16 -15.89 22.19
C LEU A 77 -6.24 -16.38 23.65
N GLY A 78 -7.36 -16.98 24.06
CA GLY A 78 -7.54 -17.49 25.43
C GLY A 78 -7.53 -16.40 26.52
N TYR A 79 -7.75 -15.13 26.15
CA TYR A 79 -7.75 -14.03 27.13
C TYR A 79 -8.91 -14.15 28.11
N VAL A 80 -8.68 -13.77 29.37
CA VAL A 80 -9.68 -13.78 30.46
C VAL A 80 -9.72 -12.42 31.17
N ARG A 81 -10.84 -12.09 31.82
CA ARG A 81 -10.95 -10.81 32.54
C ARG A 81 -10.10 -10.80 33.81
N PRO A 82 -9.71 -9.62 34.32
CA PRO A 82 -9.05 -9.52 35.63
C PRO A 82 -9.87 -10.21 36.72
N GLY A 83 -9.32 -11.27 37.32
CA GLY A 83 -9.98 -12.09 38.35
C GLY A 83 -10.58 -13.42 37.87
N GLU A 84 -10.57 -13.70 36.56
CA GLU A 84 -10.93 -15.00 35.99
C GLU A 84 -9.69 -15.92 35.84
N ILE A 85 -9.89 -17.24 35.93
CA ILE A 85 -8.82 -18.25 35.79
C ILE A 85 -9.15 -19.14 34.60
N ALA A 86 -8.25 -19.19 33.61
CA ALA A 86 -8.39 -20.06 32.44
C ALA A 86 -7.98 -21.50 32.78
N TYR A 87 -8.80 -22.47 32.38
CA TYR A 87 -8.48 -23.90 32.47
C TYR A 87 -8.22 -24.45 31.07
N VAL A 88 -7.10 -25.16 30.89
CA VAL A 88 -6.78 -25.89 29.67
C VAL A 88 -6.95 -27.37 29.97
N VAL A 89 -7.67 -28.09 29.10
CA VAL A 89 -7.75 -29.55 29.19
C VAL A 89 -6.40 -30.11 28.74
N VAL A 90 -5.69 -30.72 29.67
CA VAL A 90 -4.47 -31.47 29.37
C VAL A 90 -4.89 -32.93 29.38
N ASP A 91 -4.73 -33.62 28.26
CA ASP A 91 -4.95 -35.06 28.21
C ASP A 91 -4.05 -35.73 29.25
N PRO A 92 -4.59 -36.64 30.07
CA PRO A 92 -3.80 -37.32 31.08
C PRO A 92 -2.63 -38.03 30.38
N PRO A 93 -1.41 -38.00 30.96
CA PRO A 93 -0.28 -38.70 30.38
C PRO A 93 -0.67 -40.16 30.19
N GLU A 94 -0.59 -40.63 28.94
CA GLU A 94 -0.94 -41.99 28.57
C GLU A 94 -0.15 -42.96 29.46
N VAL A 95 -0.87 -43.68 30.31
CA VAL A 95 -0.29 -44.81 31.03
C VAL A 95 -0.07 -45.91 29.98
N PRO A 96 1.18 -46.37 29.78
CA PRO A 96 1.47 -47.27 28.68
C PRO A 96 0.79 -48.62 28.92
N GLY A 97 -0.16 -48.94 28.04
CA GLY A 97 -0.69 -50.28 27.87
C GLY A 97 -2.16 -50.45 28.18
N GLN A 98 -3.05 -49.90 27.35
CA GLN A 98 -4.18 -50.64 26.79
C GLN A 98 -4.46 -50.15 25.37
N VAL A 99 -4.29 -51.06 24.41
CA VAL A 99 -4.54 -50.86 22.98
C VAL A 99 -6.04 -50.69 22.76
N GLN A 100 -6.45 -49.61 22.10
CA GLN A 100 -7.66 -49.59 21.29
C GLN A 100 -7.26 -49.42 19.83
N THR A 101 -7.83 -50.34 19.08
CA THR A 101 -7.67 -50.67 17.67
C THR A 101 -8.01 -49.50 16.75
N GLU A 102 -7.01 -49.13 15.95
CA GLU A 102 -7.12 -48.85 14.51
C GLU A 102 -8.20 -47.87 14.02
N VAL A 103 -7.76 -46.66 13.72
CA VAL A 103 -7.70 -46.25 12.31
C VAL A 103 -6.24 -45.98 12.00
N GLU A 104 -5.56 -46.99 11.49
CA GLU A 104 -4.31 -46.82 10.77
C GLU A 104 -4.66 -46.27 9.39
N GLU A 105 -4.58 -44.96 9.24
CA GLU A 105 -4.04 -44.36 8.02
C GLU A 105 -2.74 -43.66 8.43
N THR A 106 -1.63 -44.41 8.38
CA THR A 106 -0.26 -43.88 8.27
C THR A 106 0.08 -43.93 6.76
N PRO A 107 0.78 -42.97 6.13
CA PRO A 107 1.87 -42.17 6.69
C PRO A 107 1.80 -40.64 6.50
N GLU A 108 2.35 -39.94 7.50
CA GLU A 108 3.31 -38.84 7.39
C GLU A 108 3.60 -38.31 5.96
N GLU A 109 3.24 -37.04 5.73
CA GLU A 109 4.13 -35.99 5.21
C GLU A 109 3.39 -34.67 5.39
N GLU A 110 3.84 -33.86 6.36
CA GLU A 110 3.35 -32.50 6.52
C GLU A 110 3.59 -31.74 5.22
N PRO A 111 2.62 -30.95 4.71
CA PRO A 111 2.89 -30.08 3.59
C PRO A 111 3.74 -28.91 4.07
N GLU A 112 5.06 -29.13 4.26
CA GLU A 112 6.12 -28.10 4.37
C GLU A 112 6.23 -27.24 3.09
N GLY A 113 5.18 -27.20 2.27
CA GLY A 113 5.13 -26.41 1.04
C GLY A 113 3.85 -25.59 0.90
N VAL A 114 2.78 -25.90 1.65
CA VAL A 114 1.52 -25.15 1.51
C VAL A 114 1.55 -23.89 2.36
N VAL A 115 2.08 -23.99 3.58
CA VAL A 115 2.23 -22.83 4.47
C VAL A 115 3.46 -22.03 4.03
N ASP A 116 4.57 -22.70 3.70
CA ASP A 116 5.79 -22.04 3.24
C ASP A 116 5.60 -21.37 1.87
N GLY A 117 4.97 -22.04 0.90
CA GLY A 117 4.68 -21.45 -0.41
C GLY A 117 3.67 -20.29 -0.35
N PHE A 118 2.77 -20.30 0.64
CA PHE A 118 1.88 -19.16 0.90
C PHE A 118 2.65 -17.96 1.48
N TRP A 119 3.59 -18.22 2.40
CA TRP A 119 4.40 -17.16 3.01
C TRP A 119 5.38 -16.52 2.03
N GLU A 120 5.99 -17.33 1.17
CA GLU A 120 6.94 -16.90 0.12
C GLU A 120 6.26 -16.04 -0.97
N PHE A 121 5.01 -16.37 -1.32
CA PHE A 121 4.17 -15.56 -2.22
C PHE A 121 3.83 -14.18 -1.62
N LEU A 122 3.52 -14.12 -0.32
CA LEU A 122 3.20 -12.86 0.37
C LEU A 122 4.42 -11.97 0.57
N THR A 123 5.60 -12.53 0.82
CA THR A 123 6.85 -11.77 0.97
C THR A 123 7.46 -11.38 -0.37
N GLY A 124 6.98 -11.95 -1.49
CA GLY A 124 7.39 -11.58 -2.84
C GLY A 124 8.77 -12.08 -3.25
N GLU A 125 9.26 -13.13 -2.58
CA GLU A 125 10.55 -13.76 -2.88
C GLU A 125 10.56 -14.41 -4.29
N ASP A 126 9.38 -14.82 -4.78
CA ASP A 126 9.14 -15.38 -6.13
C ASP A 126 9.23 -14.33 -7.28
N LEU A 127 9.23 -13.01 -6.99
CA LEU A 127 9.19 -11.97 -8.03
C LEU A 127 10.56 -11.54 -8.57
N PHE A 128 11.66 -12.12 -8.08
CA PHE A 128 13.04 -11.71 -8.42
C PHE A 128 13.95 -12.83 -8.95
N SER A 129 13.41 -14.00 -9.36
CA SER A 129 14.16 -15.05 -10.07
C SER A 129 13.82 -15.17 -11.55
#